data_AF-A6FFB0-F1
#
_entry.id   AF-A6FFB0-F1
#
_cell.length_a   1.000
_cell.length_b   1.000
_cell.length_c   1.000
_cell.angle_alpha   90.00
_cell.angle_beta   90.00
_cell.angle_gamma   90.00
#
_symmetry.space_group_name_H-M   'P 1'
#
loop_
_entity.id
_entity.type
_entity.pdbx_description
1 polymer ?
#
loop_
_entity_poly.entity_id
_entity_poly.type
_entity_poly.pdbx_seq_one_letter_code
_entity_poly.pdbx_strand_id
1 'polypeptide(L)'
;MLDKRCYSCKLTKLVTEFYKNKSTSDGYQGSCKTCKSTEVTAFKAANRETVRQGQRRAYLELSPEKKAARLSKQKLWRANNQDKVIANRKKCVKPQVIKPVFNPLLSMPVMR
;
A
#
# COMPACT_ATOMS: atom_id res chain seq x y z
N MET A 1 30.65 -8.03 -10.32
CA MET A 1 29.22 -7.81 -10.01
C MET A 1 28.47 -9.07 -10.38
N LEU A 2 27.57 -9.58 -9.52
CA LEU A 2 26.72 -10.70 -9.88
C LEU A 2 25.44 -10.18 -10.54
N ASP A 3 25.21 -10.58 -11.77
CA ASP A 3 24.01 -10.31 -12.55
C ASP A 3 23.19 -11.61 -12.75
N LYS A 4 21.89 -11.44 -12.95
CA LYS A 4 20.96 -12.53 -13.18
C LYS A 4 19.90 -12.10 -14.18
N ARG A 5 19.54 -13.01 -15.08
CA ARG A 5 18.46 -12.81 -16.04
C ARG A 5 17.11 -13.08 -15.38
N CYS A 6 16.20 -12.11 -15.44
CA CYS A 6 14.82 -12.26 -14.98
C CYS A 6 14.03 -13.14 -15.96
N TYR A 7 13.33 -14.19 -15.50
CA TYR A 7 12.51 -15.01 -16.43
C TYR A 7 11.26 -14.28 -16.94
N SER A 8 10.71 -13.33 -16.16
CA SER A 8 9.46 -12.65 -16.51
C SER A 8 9.67 -11.56 -17.56
N CYS A 9 10.61 -10.63 -17.32
CA CYS A 9 10.91 -9.54 -18.26
C CYS A 9 12.11 -9.82 -19.17
N LYS A 10 12.80 -10.95 -18.99
CA LYS A 10 13.95 -11.40 -19.81
C LYS A 10 15.18 -10.49 -19.78
N LEU A 11 15.18 -9.42 -18.97
CA LEU A 11 16.30 -8.51 -18.78
C LEU A 11 17.30 -9.05 -17.75
N THR A 12 18.59 -8.80 -18.03
CA THR A 12 19.68 -9.02 -17.08
C THR A 12 19.74 -7.85 -16.10
N LYS A 13 19.68 -8.14 -14.81
CA LYS A 13 19.76 -7.15 -13.74
C LYS A 13 20.74 -7.61 -12.67
N LEU A 14 21.21 -6.67 -11.86
CA LEU A 14 22.02 -7.00 -10.69
C LEU A 14 21.25 -7.92 -9.75
N VAL A 15 21.95 -8.84 -9.09
CA VAL A 15 21.36 -9.76 -8.11
C VAL A 15 20.67 -9.03 -6.95
N THR A 16 21.07 -7.78 -6.65
CA THR A 16 20.39 -6.90 -5.69
C THR A 16 18.95 -6.55 -6.07
N GLU A 17 18.59 -6.67 -7.35
CA GLU A 17 17.24 -6.47 -7.89
C GLU A 17 16.34 -7.71 -7.75
N PHE A 18 16.84 -8.78 -7.14
CA PHE A 18 16.09 -10.01 -6.90
C PHE A 18 15.88 -10.24 -5.41
N TYR A 19 14.80 -10.94 -5.05
CA TYR A 19 14.56 -11.35 -3.67
C TYR A 19 15.43 -12.56 -3.32
N LYS A 20 15.95 -12.61 -2.09
CA LYS A 20 16.64 -13.79 -1.57
C LYS A 20 15.65 -14.94 -1.44
N ASN A 21 16.04 -16.11 -1.94
CA ASN A 21 15.29 -17.35 -1.81
C ASN A 21 16.26 -18.49 -1.48
N LYS A 22 16.20 -18.99 -0.25
CA LYS A 22 17.10 -20.06 0.21
C LYS A 22 16.82 -21.41 -0.45
N SER A 23 15.67 -21.56 -1.09
CA SER A 23 15.26 -22.80 -1.77
C SER A 23 15.81 -22.91 -3.19
N THR A 24 16.46 -21.87 -3.73
CA THR A 24 17.08 -21.92 -5.06
C THR A 24 18.59 -22.13 -4.93
N SER A 25 19.21 -22.81 -5.92
CA SER A 25 20.65 -23.07 -5.97
C SER A 25 21.49 -21.81 -5.77
N ASP A 26 21.05 -20.70 -6.37
CA ASP A 26 21.80 -19.43 -6.37
C ASP A 26 21.44 -18.55 -5.17
N GLY A 27 20.45 -18.94 -4.35
CA GLY A 27 19.98 -18.15 -3.21
C GLY A 27 19.08 -16.95 -3.57
N TYR A 28 18.67 -16.80 -4.84
CA TYR A 28 17.82 -15.71 -5.34
C TYR A 28 16.64 -16.21 -6.17
N GLN A 29 15.53 -15.45 -6.16
CA GLN A 29 14.41 -15.70 -7.06
C GLN A 29 14.80 -15.51 -8.53
N GLY A 30 14.10 -16.20 -9.44
CA GLY A 30 14.28 -16.02 -10.88
C GLY A 30 13.61 -14.75 -11.45
N SER A 31 12.70 -14.11 -10.71
CA SER A 31 12.01 -12.89 -11.12
C SER A 31 12.56 -11.69 -10.37
N CYS A 32 12.78 -10.58 -11.08
CA CYS A 32 13.19 -9.33 -10.43
C CYS A 32 12.05 -8.74 -9.58
N LYS A 33 12.42 -7.89 -8.63
CA LYS A 33 11.50 -7.23 -7.68
C LYS A 33 10.36 -6.50 -8.38
N THR A 34 10.63 -5.83 -9.49
CA THR A 34 9.60 -5.10 -10.26
C THR A 34 8.54 -6.06 -10.81
N CYS A 35 8.96 -7.13 -11.48
CA CYS A 35 8.03 -8.14 -12.03
C CYS A 35 7.24 -8.83 -10.92
N LYS A 36 7.89 -9.13 -9.79
CA LYS A 36 7.19 -9.76 -8.68
C LYS A 36 6.16 -8.82 -8.05
N SER A 37 6.49 -7.53 -7.94
CA SER A 37 5.57 -6.50 -7.46
C SER A 37 4.34 -6.40 -8.37
N THR A 38 4.55 -6.30 -9.69
CA THR A 38 3.45 -6.19 -10.67
C THR A 38 2.56 -7.41 -10.67
N GLU A 39 3.14 -8.60 -10.57
CA GLU A 39 2.40 -9.86 -10.49
C GLU A 39 1.51 -9.89 -9.23
N VAL A 40 2.07 -9.55 -8.07
CA VAL A 40 1.33 -9.52 -6.81
C VAL A 40 0.22 -8.48 -6.82
N THR A 41 0.45 -7.30 -7.41
CA THR A 41 -0.59 -6.27 -7.52
C THR A 41 -1.70 -6.69 -8.46
N ALA A 42 -1.37 -7.29 -9.61
CA ALA A 42 -2.36 -7.81 -10.56
C ALA A 42 -3.20 -8.92 -9.94
N PHE A 43 -2.56 -9.87 -9.26
CA PHE A 43 -3.24 -10.94 -8.53
C PHE A 43 -4.21 -10.40 -7.48
N LYS A 44 -3.78 -9.42 -6.66
CA LYS A 44 -4.63 -8.78 -5.64
C LYS A 44 -5.79 -8.01 -6.25
N ALA A 45 -5.59 -7.36 -7.40
CA ALA A 45 -6.65 -6.65 -8.10
C ALA A 45 -7.70 -7.62 -8.67
N ALA A 46 -7.26 -8.69 -9.33
CA ALA A 46 -8.12 -9.72 -9.90
C ALA A 46 -8.86 -10.53 -8.81
N ASN A 47 -8.22 -10.78 -7.67
CA ASN A 47 -8.76 -11.58 -6.57
C ASN A 47 -9.12 -10.74 -5.34
N ARG A 48 -9.56 -9.49 -5.57
CA ARG A 48 -9.78 -8.51 -4.49
C ARG A 48 -10.69 -9.05 -3.39
N GLU A 49 -11.79 -9.69 -3.78
CA GLU A 49 -12.78 -10.21 -2.84
C GLU A 49 -12.24 -11.40 -2.06
N THR A 50 -11.66 -12.39 -2.75
CA THR A 50 -11.03 -13.56 -2.11
C THR A 50 -9.95 -13.16 -1.12
N VAL A 51 -9.10 -12.20 -1.48
CA VAL A 51 -8.06 -11.65 -0.59
C VAL A 51 -8.69 -10.99 0.63
N ARG A 52 -9.75 -10.20 0.45
CA ARG A 52 -10.46 -9.54 1.55
C ARG A 52 -11.15 -10.54 2.48
N GLN A 53 -11.77 -11.57 1.93
CA GLN A 53 -12.40 -12.65 2.70
C GLN A 53 -11.38 -13.42 3.53
N GLY A 54 -10.23 -13.79 2.93
CA GLY A 54 -9.14 -14.43 3.66
C GLY A 54 -8.61 -13.57 4.81
N GLN A 55 -8.43 -12.26 4.58
CA GLN A 55 -8.03 -11.31 5.64
C GLN A 55 -9.09 -11.21 6.75
N ARG A 56 -10.38 -11.14 6.39
CA ARG A 56 -11.48 -11.10 7.35
C ARG A 56 -11.52 -12.37 8.18
N ARG A 57 -11.44 -13.53 7.54
CA ARG A 57 -11.40 -14.84 8.20
C ARG A 57 -10.26 -14.94 9.20
N ALA A 58 -9.04 -14.60 8.78
CA ALA A 58 -7.87 -14.59 9.65
C ALA A 58 -8.05 -13.67 10.87
N TYR A 59 -8.75 -12.52 10.72
CA TYR A 59 -9.06 -11.63 11.83
C TYR A 59 -10.15 -12.19 12.77
N LEU A 60 -11.19 -12.83 12.21
CA LEU A 60 -12.26 -13.43 12.99
C LEU A 60 -11.76 -14.63 13.82
N GLU A 61 -10.95 -15.49 13.20
CA GLU A 61 -10.30 -16.67 13.81
C GLU A 61 -9.20 -16.31 14.82
N LEU A 62 -8.83 -15.03 14.93
CA LEU A 62 -7.86 -14.58 15.93
C LEU A 62 -8.45 -14.74 17.35
N SER A 63 -7.70 -15.38 18.25
CA SER A 63 -8.08 -15.51 19.66
C SER A 63 -8.19 -14.13 20.34
N PRO A 64 -9.01 -13.99 21.40
CA PRO A 64 -9.13 -12.75 22.16
C PRO A 64 -7.79 -12.22 22.67
N GLU A 65 -6.92 -13.11 23.15
CA GLU A 65 -5.56 -12.78 23.60
C GLU A 65 -4.71 -12.16 22.48
N LYS A 66 -4.70 -12.78 21.29
CA LYS A 66 -3.98 -12.24 20.13
C LYS A 66 -4.55 -10.90 19.67
N LYS A 67 -5.86 -10.70 19.76
CA LYS A 67 -6.52 -9.40 19.49
C LYS A 67 -6.05 -8.34 20.49
N ALA A 68 -6.06 -8.66 21.79
CA ALA A 68 -5.60 -7.76 22.84
C ALA A 68 -4.11 -7.39 22.69
N ALA A 69 -3.24 -8.37 22.40
CA ALA A 69 -1.82 -8.14 22.15
C ALA A 69 -1.57 -7.23 20.92
N ARG A 70 -2.38 -7.36 19.86
CA ARG A 70 -2.31 -6.47 18.69
C ARG A 70 -2.68 -5.04 19.07
N LEU A 71 -3.75 -4.86 19.85
CA LEU A 71 -4.23 -3.55 20.30
C LEU A 71 -3.26 -2.87 21.26
N SER A 72 -2.66 -3.62 22.21
CA SER A 72 -1.67 -3.09 23.14
C SER A 72 -0.42 -2.61 22.39
N LYS A 73 0.11 -3.41 21.45
CA LYS A 73 1.23 -3.01 20.59
C LYS A 73 0.91 -1.77 19.74
N GLN A 74 -0.31 -1.69 19.20
CA GLN A 74 -0.75 -0.51 18.44
C GLN A 74 -0.81 0.74 19.32
N LYS A 75 -1.29 0.63 20.57
CA LYS A 75 -1.35 1.73 21.54
C LYS A 75 0.05 2.24 21.87
N LEU A 76 0.99 1.34 22.16
CA LEU A 76 2.40 1.68 22.43
C LEU A 76 3.06 2.36 21.23
N TRP A 77 2.87 1.83 20.02
CA TRP A 77 3.44 2.45 18.82
C TRP A 77 2.90 3.86 18.60
N ARG A 78 1.59 4.09 18.78
CA ARG A 78 0.98 5.42 18.65
C ARG A 78 1.49 6.40 19.70
N ALA A 79 1.65 5.95 20.94
CA ALA A 79 2.20 6.77 22.02
C ALA A 79 3.65 7.19 21.74
N ASN A 80 4.47 6.28 21.20
CA ASN A 80 5.88 6.56 20.92
C ASN A 80 6.14 7.22 19.57
N ASN A 81 5.12 7.33 18.71
CA ASN A 81 5.26 7.89 17.35
C ASN A 81 4.20 8.97 17.10
N GLN A 82 3.94 9.83 18.10
CA GLN A 82 2.92 10.89 18.00
C GLN A 82 3.12 11.79 16.79
N ASP A 83 4.34 12.25 16.52
CA ASP A 83 4.65 13.12 15.37
C ASP A 83 4.29 12.45 14.04
N LYS A 84 4.59 11.16 13.90
CA LYS A 84 4.24 10.38 12.70
C LYS A 84 2.73 10.23 12.57
N VAL A 85 2.01 10.03 13.68
CA VAL A 85 0.55 9.94 13.69
C VAL A 85 -0.08 11.28 13.26
N ILE A 86 0.42 12.40 13.79
CA ILE A 86 -0.03 13.76 13.44
C ILE A 86 0.26 14.05 11.96
N ALA A 87 1.48 13.78 11.50
CA ALA A 87 1.86 13.99 10.11
C ALA A 87 1.00 13.15 9.14
N ASN A 88 0.70 11.89 9.48
CA ASN A 88 -0.13 11.03 8.64
C ASN A 88 -1.60 11.48 8.63
N ARG A 89 -2.13 11.97 9.76
CA ARG A 89 -3.47 12.58 9.81
C ARG A 89 -3.57 13.78 8.86
N LYS A 90 -2.55 14.64 8.83
CA LYS A 90 -2.48 15.80 7.91
C LYS A 90 -2.46 15.38 6.42
N LYS A 91 -1.89 14.22 6.08
CA LYS A 91 -1.89 13.67 4.70
C LYS A 91 -3.24 13.13 4.24
N CYS A 92 -4.08 12.64 5.16
CA CYS A 92 -5.39 12.07 4.83
C CYS A 92 -6.53 13.11 4.77
N VAL A 93 -6.32 14.32 5.31
CA VAL A 93 -7.28 15.43 5.14
C VAL A 93 -7.06 16.01 3.74
N LYS A 94 -7.99 15.73 2.82
CA LYS A 94 -8.00 16.42 1.51
C LYS A 94 -8.10 17.93 1.80
N PRO A 95 -7.28 18.79 1.16
CA PRO A 95 -7.46 20.23 1.29
C PRO A 95 -8.92 20.53 0.91
N GLN A 96 -9.64 21.23 1.79
CA GLN A 96 -10.98 21.67 1.47
C GLN A 96 -10.85 22.66 0.32
N VAL A 97 -11.18 22.21 -0.90
CA VAL A 97 -11.37 23.12 -2.02
C VAL A 97 -12.61 23.94 -1.67
N ILE A 98 -12.40 25.16 -1.16
CA ILE A 98 -13.46 26.15 -1.06
C ILE A 98 -13.89 26.40 -2.50
N LYS A 99 -15.01 25.81 -2.91
CA LYS A 99 -15.60 26.09 -4.22
C LYS A 99 -16.03 27.56 -4.17
N PRO A 100 -15.67 28.40 -5.17
CA PRO A 100 -16.21 29.74 -5.23
C PRO A 100 -17.74 29.62 -5.28
N VAL A 101 -18.41 30.32 -4.36
CA VAL A 101 -19.86 30.44 -4.39
C VAL A 101 -20.19 31.30 -5.61
N PHE A 102 -20.75 30.70 -6.65
CA PHE A 102 -21.28 31.46 -7.79
C PHE A 102 -22.46 32.29 -7.28
N ASN A 103 -22.29 33.62 -7.23
CA ASN A 103 -23.35 34.56 -6.87
C ASN A 103 -24.06 35.04 -8.13
N PRO A 104 -25.28 34.57 -8.44
CA PRO A 104 -25.98 34.88 -9.69
C PRO A 104 -26.46 36.34 -9.79
N LEU A 105 -26.47 37.08 -8.68
CA LEU A 105 -26.99 38.46 -8.63
C LEU A 105 -26.02 39.51 -9.18
N LEU A 106 -24.76 39.12 -9.45
CA LEU A 106 -23.72 40.03 -9.98
C LEU A 106 -23.56 39.94 -11.51
N SER A 107 -24.34 39.11 -12.20
CA SER A 107 -24.25 38.91 -13.65
C SER A 107 -25.48 39.35 -14.44
N MET A 108 -26.37 40.16 -13.85
CA MET A 108 -27.46 40.75 -14.64
C MET A 108 -26.90 41.92 -15.46
N PRO A 109 -27.02 41.91 -16.79
CA PRO A 109 -26.65 43.07 -17.59
C PRO A 109 -27.60 44.22 -17.24
N VAL A 110 -27.04 45.38 -16.95
CA VAL A 110 -27.78 46.65 -16.87
C VAL A 110 -28.35 46.90 -18.26
N MET A 111 -29.64 46.62 -18.43
CA MET A 111 -30.37 47.04 -19.63
C MET A 111 -30.34 48.57 -19.67
N ARG A 112 -29.87 49.13 -20.79
CA ARG A 112 -29.88 50.57 -21.07
C ARG A 112 -31.31 51.08 -21.25
#